data_AF-A0AAD9KRN1-F1
#
_entry.id   AF-A0AAD9KRN1-F1
#
_cell.length_a   1.000
_cell.length_b   1.000
_cell.length_c   1.000
_cell.angle_alpha   90.00
_cell.angle_beta   90.00
_cell.angle_gamma   90.00
#
_symmetry.space_group_name_H-M   'P 1'
#
loop_
_entity.id
_entity.type
_entity.pdbx_description
1 polymer ?
#
loop_
_entity_poly.entity_id
_entity_poly.type
_entity_poly.pdbx_seq_one_letter_code
_entity_poly.pdbx_strand_id
1 'polypeptide(L)'
;MDRTELHVNVFGKEKEISLVFAQDGNFRSTIPNVKIGRDIAQVCLAKLLRVTISQDLTLNKHVENIVKKAGKRLYMLYQLKRAGITQKYVVSVHVGVVRPVLEYACPVWHTNLHKYLSDNIEVIQKGQYNVLFLDWVTRRYLHVLTWIR
;
A
#
# COMPACT_ATOMS: atom_id res chain seq x y z
N MET A 1 16.33 -18.97 -19.05
CA MET A 1 15.86 -17.61 -18.72
C MET A 1 16.03 -17.45 -17.22
N ASP A 2 17.25 -17.11 -16.81
CA ASP A 2 17.64 -16.98 -15.41
C ASP A 2 16.89 -15.82 -14.74
N ARG A 3 16.24 -16.09 -13.62
CA ARG A 3 15.73 -15.05 -12.72
C ARG A 3 16.94 -14.33 -12.14
N THR A 4 17.12 -13.07 -12.51
CA THR A 4 17.99 -12.15 -11.80
C THR A 4 17.41 -11.92 -10.40
N GLU A 5 17.95 -12.63 -9.41
CA GLU A 5 17.65 -12.39 -8.00
C GLU A 5 18.36 -11.11 -7.56
N LEU A 6 17.65 -9.99 -7.66
CA LEU A 6 18.08 -8.71 -7.13
C LEU A 6 17.93 -8.77 -5.60
N HIS A 7 19.02 -8.50 -4.87
CA HIS A 7 19.00 -8.37 -3.42
C HIS A 7 19.47 -6.98 -3.03
N VAL A 8 18.67 -6.28 -2.23
CA VAL A 8 18.93 -4.89 -1.82
C VAL A 8 19.19 -4.85 -0.31
N ASN A 9 20.34 -4.32 0.08
CA ASN A 9 20.70 -4.20 1.48
C ASN A 9 20.58 -2.73 1.93
N VAL A 10 19.69 -2.44 2.86
CA VAL A 10 19.48 -1.07 3.31
C VAL A 10 20.12 -0.85 4.67
N PHE A 11 21.00 0.14 4.72
CA PHE A 11 21.76 0.49 5.90
C PHE A 11 21.11 1.67 6.61
N GLY A 12 20.87 1.54 7.93
CA GLY A 12 20.10 2.51 8.69
C GLY A 12 20.87 3.04 9.88
N LYS A 13 21.40 4.26 9.75
CA LYS A 13 21.45 5.18 10.90
C LYS A 13 21.22 6.64 10.56
N GLU A 14 21.51 7.08 9.33
CA GLU A 14 21.19 8.44 8.89
C GLU A 14 20.84 8.42 7.41
N LYS A 15 19.56 8.64 7.07
CA LYS A 15 18.98 9.07 5.75
C LYS A 15 19.53 8.52 4.42
N GLU A 16 20.51 7.63 4.43
CA GLU A 16 21.25 7.13 3.29
C GLU A 16 20.78 5.70 3.04
N ILE A 17 20.36 5.44 1.81
CA ILE A 17 19.96 4.13 1.35
C ILE A 17 20.98 3.74 0.30
N SER A 18 21.93 2.88 0.67
CA SER A 18 22.85 2.27 -0.29
C SER A 18 22.12 1.11 -0.96
N LEU A 19 22.09 1.08 -2.30
CA LEU A 19 21.58 -0.04 -3.07
C LEU A 19 22.79 -0.72 -3.72
N VAL A 20 23.08 -1.96 -3.33
CA VAL A 20 24.14 -2.77 -3.95
C VAL A 20 23.48 -3.70 -4.95
N PHE A 21 23.78 -3.51 -6.24
CA PHE A 21 23.33 -4.41 -7.31
C PHE A 21 24.46 -5.39 -7.59
N ALA A 22 24.26 -6.67 -7.31
CA ALA A 22 25.20 -7.73 -7.63
C ALA A 22 24.55 -8.73 -8.58
N GLN A 23 25.28 -9.11 -9.63
CA GLN A 23 24.84 -10.08 -10.63
C GLN A 23 25.63 -11.37 -10.41
N ASP A 24 25.37 -12.11 -9.32
CA ASP A 24 25.88 -13.47 -9.16
C ASP A 24 25.13 -14.24 -8.05
N GLY A 25 24.76 -15.48 -8.36
CA GLY A 25 23.89 -16.37 -7.55
C GLY A 25 24.53 -16.92 -6.26
N ASN A 26 25.51 -16.24 -5.67
CA ASN A 26 26.20 -16.70 -4.46
C ASN A 26 26.46 -15.58 -3.43
N PHE A 27 25.51 -14.64 -3.29
CA PHE A 27 25.62 -13.49 -2.39
C PHE A 27 25.55 -13.81 -0.90
N ARG A 28 25.08 -15.01 -0.50
CA ARG A 28 24.83 -15.34 0.91
C ARG A 28 26.07 -15.33 1.82
N SER A 29 27.29 -15.33 1.28
CA SER A 29 28.51 -15.46 2.10
C SER A 29 29.36 -14.19 2.21
N THR A 30 29.22 -13.20 1.33
CA THR A 30 30.11 -12.02 1.37
C THR A 30 29.38 -10.75 1.02
N ILE A 31 28.55 -10.26 1.95
CA ILE A 31 28.17 -8.86 1.95
C ILE A 31 29.40 -8.09 2.43
N PRO A 32 30.02 -7.20 1.63
CA PRO A 32 31.12 -6.40 2.13
C PRO A 32 30.56 -5.52 3.26
N ASN A 33 31.12 -5.67 4.46
CA ASN A 33 30.87 -4.75 5.56
C ASN A 33 31.40 -3.37 5.12
N VAL A 34 30.51 -2.53 4.61
CA VAL A 34 30.83 -1.14 4.26
C VAL A 34 31.13 -0.41 5.56
N LYS A 35 32.42 -0.20 5.84
CA LYS A 35 32.90 0.56 7.00
C LYS A 35 33.14 2.00 6.58
N ILE A 36 32.12 2.85 6.70
CA ILE A 36 32.32 4.31 6.69
C ILE A 36 32.59 4.70 8.15
N GLY A 37 33.83 4.51 8.60
CA GLY A 37 34.29 4.87 9.96
C GLY A 37 33.67 4.11 11.14
N ARG A 38 32.55 3.39 10.97
CA ARG A 38 31.90 2.49 11.95
C ARG A 38 31.22 1.32 11.23
N ASP A 39 31.01 0.21 11.94
CA ASP A 39 30.25 -0.93 11.43
C ASP A 39 28.76 -0.53 11.29
N ILE A 40 28.22 -0.64 10.08
CA ILE A 40 26.85 -0.23 9.77
C ILE A 40 25.92 -1.43 9.88
N ALA A 41 24.93 -1.34 10.77
CA ALA A 41 23.93 -2.39 10.96
C ALA A 41 23.07 -2.54 9.70
N GLN A 42 22.97 -3.78 9.21
CA GLN A 42 22.08 -4.15 8.12
C GLN A 42 20.63 -4.08 8.60
N VAL A 43 19.75 -3.42 7.85
CA VAL A 43 18.33 -3.33 8.17
C VAL A 43 17.54 -4.15 7.15
N CYS A 44 16.74 -5.09 7.65
CA CYS A 44 15.93 -5.97 6.81
C CYS A 44 14.79 -5.25 6.07
N LEU A 45 14.49 -4.02 6.47
CA LEU A 45 13.34 -3.28 6.02
C LEU A 45 13.63 -1.78 6.00
N ALA A 46 13.57 -1.20 4.81
CA ALA A 46 13.81 0.20 4.58
C ALA A 46 12.55 0.95 4.26
N LYS A 47 12.54 2.24 4.58
CA LYS A 47 11.46 3.13 4.15
C LYS A 47 12.03 4.19 3.22
N LEU A 48 11.81 4.01 1.93
CA LEU A 48 12.15 4.97 0.89
C LEU A 48 10.88 5.65 0.39
N LEU A 49 10.78 6.99 0.44
CA LEU A 49 9.62 7.72 -0.09
C LEU A 49 8.25 7.23 0.43
N ARG A 50 8.22 6.71 1.67
CA ARG A 50 7.07 6.02 2.31
C ARG A 50 6.73 4.64 1.76
N VAL A 51 7.44 4.18 0.73
CA VAL A 51 7.47 2.79 0.29
C VAL A 51 8.35 1.98 1.21
N THR A 52 7.89 0.79 1.57
CA THR A 52 8.64 -0.11 2.44
C THR A 52 9.30 -1.17 1.58
N ILE A 53 10.62 -1.11 1.47
CA ILE A 53 11.40 -2.03 0.63
C ILE A 53 12.03 -3.06 1.57
N SER A 54 11.76 -4.33 1.31
CA SER A 54 12.34 -5.46 2.04
C SER A 54 13.67 -5.87 1.38
N GLN A 55 14.50 -6.66 2.08
CA GLN A 55 15.77 -7.19 1.54
C GLN A 55 15.62 -7.95 0.22
N ASP A 56 14.49 -8.66 0.05
CA ASP A 56 14.16 -9.42 -1.16
C ASP A 56 13.48 -8.56 -2.25
N LEU A 57 13.50 -7.22 -2.09
CA LEU A 57 12.71 -6.24 -2.87
C LEU A 57 11.21 -6.54 -2.96
N THR A 58 10.70 -7.45 -2.12
CA THR A 58 9.29 -7.82 -2.11
C THR A 58 8.44 -6.71 -1.49
N LEU A 59 7.31 -6.42 -2.14
CA LEU A 59 6.36 -5.41 -1.71
C LEU A 59 5.34 -5.93 -0.69
N ASN A 60 5.50 -7.15 -0.17
CA ASN A 60 4.54 -7.79 0.74
C ASN A 60 4.24 -6.92 1.96
N LYS A 61 5.29 -6.51 2.68
CA LYS A 61 5.13 -5.68 3.88
C LYS A 61 4.58 -4.30 3.56
N HIS A 62 4.93 -3.76 2.40
CA HIS A 62 4.44 -2.48 1.94
C HIS A 62 2.93 -2.53 1.68
N VAL A 63 2.46 -3.52 0.91
CA VAL A 63 1.05 -3.70 0.55
C VAL A 63 0.22 -3.98 1.80
N GLU A 64 0.69 -4.84 2.72
CA GLU A 64 0.03 -5.05 4.02
C GLU A 64 -0.18 -3.72 4.78
N ASN A 65 0.86 -2.90 4.83
CA ASN A 65 0.80 -1.62 5.54
C ASN A 65 -0.15 -0.63 4.86
N ILE A 66 -0.21 -0.60 3.53
CA ILE A 66 -1.13 0.25 2.76
C ILE A 66 -2.56 -0.23 2.93
N VAL A 67 -2.83 -1.52 2.78
CA VAL A 67 -4.15 -2.12 2.95
C VAL A 67 -4.68 -1.84 4.35
N LYS A 68 -3.86 -2.02 5.39
CA LYS A 68 -4.24 -1.67 6.78
C LYS A 68 -4.55 -0.19 6.94
N LYS A 69 -3.75 0.71 6.36
CA LYS A 69 -3.97 2.16 6.44
C LYS A 69 -5.22 2.60 5.67
N ALA A 70 -5.41 2.08 4.46
CA ALA A 70 -6.55 2.38 3.61
C ALA A 70 -7.84 1.83 4.22
N GLY A 71 -7.82 0.61 4.76
CA GLY A 71 -8.96 0.02 5.46
C GLY A 71 -9.41 0.85 6.66
N LYS A 72 -8.48 1.35 7.49
CA LYS A 72 -8.82 2.26 8.60
C LYS A 72 -9.50 3.55 8.12
N ARG A 73 -8.96 4.18 7.07
CA ARG A 73 -9.54 5.40 6.49
C ARG A 73 -10.90 5.16 5.85
N LEU A 74 -11.07 3.99 5.22
CA LEU A 74 -12.35 3.57 4.65
C LEU A 74 -13.39 3.33 5.74
N TYR A 75 -13.01 2.73 6.86
CA TYR A 75 -13.90 2.57 8.01
C TYR A 75 -14.34 3.92 8.58
N MET A 76 -13.42 4.87 8.74
CA MET A 76 -13.77 6.24 9.14
C MET A 76 -14.77 6.88 8.18
N LEU A 77 -14.56 6.73 6.86
CA LEU A 77 -15.48 7.21 5.84
C LEU A 77 -16.87 6.55 5.94
N TYR A 78 -16.90 5.25 6.24
CA TYR A 78 -18.14 4.52 6.48
C TYR A 78 -18.89 5.05 7.71
N GLN A 79 -18.19 5.38 8.80
CA GLN A 79 -18.80 5.99 9.98
C GLN A 79 -19.36 7.39 9.68
N LEU A 80 -18.60 8.21 8.96
CA LEU A 80 -19.03 9.53 8.49
C LEU A 80 -20.29 9.43 7.62
N LYS A 81 -20.37 8.41 6.76
CA LYS A 81 -21.56 8.14 5.96
C LYS A 81 -22.75 7.74 6.83
N ARG A 82 -22.54 6.87 7.83
CA ARG A 82 -23.60 6.47 8.79
C ARG A 82 -24.13 7.66 9.60
N ALA A 83 -23.31 8.68 9.84
CA ALA A 83 -23.73 9.92 10.49
C ALA A 83 -24.63 10.81 9.61
N GLY A 84 -24.91 10.43 8.36
CA GLY A 84 -25.87 11.14 7.49
C GLY A 84 -25.27 12.28 6.66
N ILE A 85 -23.95 12.32 6.48
CA ILE A 85 -23.29 13.36 5.70
C ILE A 85 -23.71 13.28 4.21
N THR A 86 -23.91 14.44 3.59
CA THR A 86 -24.25 14.53 2.16
C THR A 86 -23.16 13.92 1.28
N GLN A 87 -23.57 13.18 0.26
CA GLN A 87 -22.70 12.46 -0.69
C GLN A 87 -21.53 13.32 -1.23
N LYS A 88 -21.78 14.60 -1.56
CA LYS A 88 -20.76 15.51 -2.09
C LYS A 88 -19.56 15.65 -1.14
N TYR A 89 -19.81 15.76 0.16
CA TYR A 89 -18.76 15.85 1.17
C TYR A 89 -18.06 14.50 1.37
N VAL A 90 -18.81 13.39 1.34
CA VAL A 90 -18.22 12.03 1.44
C VAL A 90 -17.24 11.78 0.29
N VAL A 91 -17.59 12.15 -0.94
CA VAL A 91 -16.69 12.04 -2.10
C VAL A 91 -15.46 12.94 -1.93
N SER A 92 -15.64 14.18 -1.46
CA SER A 92 -14.54 15.11 -1.24
C SER A 92 -13.54 14.58 -0.20
N VAL A 93 -14.04 14.06 0.93
CA VAL A 93 -13.22 13.45 1.97
C VAL A 93 -12.50 12.20 1.46
N HIS A 94 -13.19 11.38 0.66
CA HIS A 94 -12.57 10.20 0.05
C HIS A 94 -11.38 10.58 -0.84
N VAL A 95 -11.56 11.57 -1.73
CA VAL A 95 -10.50 12.06 -2.63
C VAL A 95 -9.33 12.64 -1.84
N GLY A 96 -9.58 13.37 -0.75
CA GLY A 96 -8.52 13.97 0.06
C GLY A 96 -7.78 12.99 0.97
N VAL A 97 -8.45 11.94 1.47
CA VAL A 97 -7.91 11.09 2.56
C VAL A 97 -7.55 9.70 2.08
N VAL A 98 -8.42 9.06 1.29
CA VAL A 98 -8.28 7.65 0.95
C VAL A 98 -7.46 7.50 -0.33
N ARG A 99 -7.79 8.27 -1.37
CA ARG A 99 -7.13 8.29 -2.68
C ARG A 99 -5.60 8.43 -2.61
N PRO A 100 -4.99 9.38 -1.85
CA PRO A 100 -3.53 9.50 -1.81
C PRO A 100 -2.82 8.33 -1.14
N VAL A 101 -3.52 7.44 -0.41
CA VAL A 101 -2.93 6.22 0.15
C VAL A 101 -2.91 5.09 -0.86
N LEU A 102 -3.90 5.04 -1.75
CA LEU A 102 -3.97 4.01 -2.76
C LEU A 102 -3.28 4.38 -4.07
N GLU A 103 -3.20 5.66 -4.43
CA GLU A 103 -2.69 6.03 -5.77
C GLU A 103 -1.21 6.41 -5.78
N TYR A 104 -0.65 6.85 -4.65
CA TYR A 104 0.73 7.38 -4.64
C TYR A 104 1.80 6.35 -5.06
N ALA A 105 1.56 5.06 -4.79
CA ALA A 105 2.51 3.99 -5.08
C ALA A 105 2.18 3.22 -6.37
N CYS A 106 1.19 3.70 -7.16
CA CYS A 106 0.80 3.10 -8.43
C CYS A 106 2.00 2.87 -9.39
N PRO A 107 2.93 3.83 -9.60
CA PRO A 107 4.10 3.62 -10.46
C PRO A 107 5.03 2.49 -9.99
N VAL A 108 5.09 2.25 -8.68
CA VAL A 108 5.93 1.21 -8.07
C VAL A 108 5.24 -0.16 -8.16
N TRP A 109 3.92 -0.18 -8.08
CA TRP A 109 3.14 -1.42 -8.17
C TRP A 109 3.09 -1.96 -9.59
N HIS A 110 3.05 -1.10 -10.61
CA HIS A 110 2.95 -1.55 -11.99
C HIS A 110 4.10 -2.47 -12.43
N THR A 111 5.29 -2.31 -11.88
CA THR A 111 6.49 -3.06 -12.30
C THR A 111 6.79 -4.27 -11.43
N ASN A 112 6.46 -4.23 -10.14
CA ASN A 112 6.97 -5.19 -9.14
C ASN A 112 5.87 -5.89 -8.31
N LEU A 113 4.59 -5.76 -8.67
CA LEU A 113 3.48 -6.31 -7.88
C LEU A 113 3.07 -7.71 -8.35
N HIS A 114 3.15 -8.69 -7.45
CA HIS A 114 2.58 -10.02 -7.68
C HIS A 114 1.05 -9.99 -7.67
N LYS A 115 0.43 -10.90 -8.42
CA LYS A 115 -1.04 -10.99 -8.56
C LYS A 115 -1.79 -11.05 -7.22
N TYR A 116 -1.34 -11.87 -6.27
CA TYR A 116 -1.98 -11.97 -4.95
C TYR A 116 -1.97 -10.66 -4.16
N LEU A 117 -0.95 -9.81 -4.37
CA LEU A 117 -0.89 -8.48 -3.76
C LEU A 117 -1.86 -7.51 -4.44
N SER A 118 -2.01 -7.63 -5.76
CA SER A 118 -3.00 -6.88 -6.54
C SER A 118 -4.41 -7.18 -6.04
N ASP A 119 -4.73 -8.46 -5.84
CA ASP A 119 -6.05 -8.89 -5.35
C ASP A 119 -6.36 -8.27 -3.98
N ASN A 120 -5.38 -8.19 -3.08
CA ASN A 120 -5.53 -7.55 -1.78
C ASN A 120 -5.83 -6.04 -1.88
N ILE A 121 -5.24 -5.34 -2.85
CA ILE A 121 -5.51 -3.93 -3.10
C ILE A 121 -6.90 -3.76 -3.73
N GLU A 122 -7.27 -4.65 -4.66
CA GLU A 122 -8.55 -4.64 -5.36
C GLU A 122 -9.73 -4.82 -4.39
N VAL A 123 -9.58 -5.65 -3.35
CA VAL A 123 -10.59 -5.79 -2.29
C VAL A 123 -10.90 -4.46 -1.61
N ILE A 124 -9.88 -3.65 -1.33
CA ILE A 124 -10.07 -2.32 -0.73
C ILE A 124 -10.71 -1.35 -1.72
N GLN A 125 -10.30 -1.40 -3.00
CA GLN A 125 -10.90 -0.57 -4.06
C GLN A 125 -12.39 -0.90 -4.26
N LYS A 126 -12.76 -2.18 -4.28
CA LYS A 126 -14.16 -2.63 -4.30
C LYS A 126 -14.93 -2.14 -3.07
N GLY A 127 -14.32 -2.22 -1.89
CA GLY A 127 -14.90 -1.67 -0.66
C GLY A 127 -15.17 -0.16 -0.75
N GLN A 128 -14.25 0.61 -1.34
CA GLN A 128 -14.44 2.06 -1.57
C GLN A 128 -15.60 2.34 -2.50
N TYR A 129 -15.66 1.63 -3.63
CA TYR A 129 -16.74 1.77 -4.58
C TYR A 129 -18.10 1.48 -3.95
N ASN A 130 -18.19 0.43 -3.10
CA ASN A 130 -19.42 0.10 -2.40
C ASN A 130 -19.86 1.19 -1.41
N VAL A 131 -18.92 1.78 -0.67
CA VAL A 131 -19.21 2.88 0.27
C VAL A 131 -19.67 4.12 -0.48
N LEU A 132 -19.07 4.42 -1.64
CA LEU A 132 -19.38 5.62 -2.40
C LEU A 132 -20.66 5.50 -3.25
N PHE A 133 -20.85 4.40 -3.99
CA PHE A 133 -21.86 4.32 -5.05
C PHE A 133 -22.98 3.30 -4.77
N LEU A 134 -22.66 2.03 -4.46
CA LEU A 134 -23.68 0.97 -4.42
C LEU A 134 -24.70 1.09 -3.28
N ASP A 135 -24.25 1.44 -2.08
CA ASP A 135 -25.13 1.50 -0.90
C ASP A 135 -26.11 2.70 -0.92
N TRP A 136 -25.92 3.65 -1.84
CA TRP A 136 -26.90 4.73 -2.06
C TRP A 136 -28.07 4.27 -2.91
N VAL A 137 -27.79 3.47 -3.95
CA VAL A 137 -28.78 2.87 -4.85
C VAL A 137 -29.77 2.04 -4.02
N THR A 138 -29.27 1.13 -3.17
CA THR A 138 -30.10 0.26 -2.33
C THR A 138 -30.94 1.02 -1.30
N ARG A 139 -30.39 2.04 -0.60
CA ARG A 139 -31.16 2.83 0.38
C ARG A 139 -32.25 3.69 -0.26
N ARG A 140 -32.01 4.25 -1.44
CA ARG A 140 -33.00 5.03 -2.17
C ARG A 140 -34.16 4.15 -2.64
N TYR A 141 -33.88 2.92 -3.08
CA TYR A 141 -34.94 1.96 -3.42
C TYR A 141 -35.69 1.42 -2.20
N LEU A 142 -35.02 1.19 -1.06
CA LEU A 142 -35.72 0.79 0.17
C LEU A 142 -36.72 1.83 0.63
N HIS A 143 -36.38 3.13 0.55
CA HIS A 143 -37.31 4.19 0.93
C HIS A 143 -38.53 4.30 0.00
N VAL A 144 -38.39 3.89 -1.27
CA VAL A 144 -39.51 3.84 -2.24
C VAL A 144 -40.39 2.62 -1.99
N LEU A 145 -39.78 1.47 -1.64
CA LEU A 145 -40.52 0.24 -1.33
C LEU A 145 -41.25 0.30 0.02
N THR A 146 -40.76 1.08 0.99
CA THR A 146 -41.47 1.31 2.26
C THR A 146 -42.68 2.23 2.13
N TRP A 147 -42.86 2.92 1.00
CA TRP A 147 -44.02 3.79 0.72
C TRP A 147 -45.13 3.11 -0.11
N ILE A 148 -44.92 1.87 -0.56
CA ILE A 148 -45.88 1.08 -1.33
C ILE A 148 -46.71 0.12 -0.42
N ARG A 149 -46.56 0.25 0.91
CA ARG A 149 -47.38 -0.46 1.90
C ARG A 149 -48.19 0.53 2.70
#